data_AF-A0A9N9A927-F1
#
_entry.id   AF-A0A9N9A927-F1
#
_cell.length_a   1.000
_cell.length_b   1.000
_cell.length_c   1.000
_cell.angle_alpha   90.00
_cell.angle_beta   90.00
_cell.angle_gamma   90.00
#
_symmetry.space_group_name_H-M   'P 1'
#
loop_
_entity.id
_entity.type
_entity.pdbx_description
1 polymer ?
#
loop_
_entity_poly.entity_id
_entity_poly.type
_entity_poly.pdbx_seq_one_letter_code
_entity_poly.pdbx_strand_id
1 'polypeptide(L)'
;AQQTPTLSQFQELNNIALPCTDLDFDKLKQEIKRLKLKDFDPHFQKQKNTFGQLTSSAINKAGDGLSAILDLFVQANKQIIESNNGNNNSFAQGQLQGQLTTCKTLLQTKFTSEELQSLQDKQKELMELEKQSAVLR
;
A
#
# COMPACT_ATOMS: atom_id res chain seq x y z
N ALA A 1 30.20 -40.84 -17.23
CA ALA A 1 29.65 -40.15 -16.05
C ALA A 1 29.97 -38.66 -16.20
N GLN A 2 28.98 -37.78 -16.11
CA GLN A 2 29.25 -36.33 -16.07
C GLN A 2 29.91 -36.02 -14.72
N GLN A 3 31.16 -35.55 -14.76
CA GLN A 3 31.86 -35.11 -13.56
C GLN A 3 31.27 -33.76 -13.15
N THR A 4 30.63 -33.72 -11.99
CA THR A 4 30.18 -32.46 -11.39
C THR A 4 31.43 -31.69 -10.96
N PRO A 5 31.59 -30.42 -11.37
CA PRO A 5 32.74 -29.63 -10.97
C PRO A 5 32.84 -29.55 -9.45
N THR A 6 34.07 -29.63 -8.94
CA THR A 6 34.35 -29.44 -7.52
C THR A 6 34.25 -27.97 -7.14
N LEU A 7 34.03 -27.69 -5.85
CA LEU A 7 33.98 -26.32 -5.32
C LEU A 7 35.24 -25.51 -5.68
N SER A 8 36.41 -26.15 -5.65
CA SER A 8 37.70 -25.56 -6.01
C SER A 8 37.76 -25.11 -7.48
N GLN A 9 37.30 -25.97 -8.40
CA GLN A 9 37.26 -25.63 -9.83
C GLN A 9 36.29 -24.48 -10.14
N PHE A 10 35.19 -24.38 -9.38
CA PHE A 10 34.25 -23.26 -9.48
C PHE A 10 34.85 -21.95 -8.95
N GLN A 11 35.60 -22.01 -7.86
CA GLN A 11 36.29 -20.84 -7.28
C GLN A 11 37.39 -20.32 -8.22
N GLU A 12 38.14 -21.21 -8.85
CA GLU A 12 39.20 -20.85 -9.81
C GLU A 12 38.62 -20.19 -11.07
N LEU A 13 37.53 -20.74 -11.61
CA LEU A 13 36.79 -20.11 -12.72
C LEU A 13 36.23 -18.75 -12.33
N ASN A 14 35.68 -18.61 -11.12
CA ASN A 14 35.17 -17.34 -10.62
C ASN A 14 36.27 -16.30 -10.49
N ASN A 15 37.46 -16.68 -10.01
CA ASN A 15 38.62 -15.80 -9.91
C ASN A 15 39.18 -15.39 -11.29
N ILE A 16 39.06 -16.23 -12.32
CA ILE A 16 39.43 -15.88 -13.70
C ILE A 16 38.41 -14.92 -14.33
N ALA A 17 37.11 -15.20 -14.14
CA ALA A 17 36.02 -14.44 -14.74
C ALA A 17 35.78 -13.10 -14.03
N LEU A 18 36.02 -13.03 -12.72
CA LEU A 18 35.80 -11.86 -11.86
C LEU A 18 37.06 -11.62 -11.01
N PRO A 19 38.17 -11.17 -11.63
CA PRO A 19 39.51 -11.15 -11.01
C PRO A 19 39.67 -10.18 -9.84
N CYS A 20 38.69 -9.33 -9.57
CA CYS A 20 38.65 -8.46 -8.40
C CYS A 20 37.20 -8.05 -8.17
N THR A 21 36.51 -8.71 -7.24
CA THR A 21 35.53 -8.04 -6.38
C THR A 21 35.15 -8.98 -5.25
N ASP A 22 35.33 -8.51 -4.02
CA ASP A 22 34.44 -8.92 -2.94
C ASP A 22 33.02 -8.50 -3.36
N LEU A 23 32.33 -9.41 -4.06
CA LEU A 23 30.94 -9.20 -4.47
C LEU A 23 30.08 -9.26 -3.21
N ASP A 24 29.97 -8.10 -2.58
CA ASP A 24 29.11 -7.89 -1.44
C ASP A 24 27.67 -7.76 -1.93
N PHE A 25 27.01 -8.91 -2.08
CA PHE A 25 25.61 -8.99 -2.47
C PHE A 25 24.68 -8.33 -1.44
N ASP A 26 25.09 -8.24 -0.17
CA ASP A 26 24.33 -7.51 0.85
C ASP A 26 24.38 -6.00 0.59
N LYS A 27 25.55 -5.47 0.24
CA LYS A 27 25.71 -4.08 -0.20
C LYS A 27 24.94 -3.79 -1.49
N LEU A 28 24.97 -4.69 -2.46
CA LEU A 28 24.17 -4.56 -3.69
C LEU A 28 22.67 -4.53 -3.37
N LYS A 29 22.20 -5.44 -2.50
CA LYS A 29 20.80 -5.51 -2.06
C LYS A 29 20.37 -4.23 -1.33
N GLN A 30 21.22 -3.70 -0.45
CA GLN A 30 20.97 -2.43 0.23
C GLN A 30 20.89 -1.26 -0.76
N GLU A 31 21.79 -1.19 -1.74
CA GLU A 31 21.81 -0.11 -2.72
C GLU A 31 20.58 -0.17 -3.64
N ILE A 32 20.14 -1.37 -4.04
CA ILE A 32 18.88 -1.58 -4.77
C ILE A 32 17.69 -1.09 -3.94
N LYS A 33 17.62 -1.43 -2.64
CA LYS A 33 16.56 -0.93 -1.75
C LYS A 33 16.59 0.59 -1.65
N ARG A 34 17.76 1.18 -1.44
CA ARG A 34 17.96 2.64 -1.33
C ARG A 34 17.48 3.37 -2.59
N LEU A 35 17.84 2.87 -3.77
CA LEU A 35 17.40 3.42 -5.05
C LEU A 35 15.88 3.32 -5.23
N LYS A 36 15.28 2.16 -4.90
CA LYS A 36 13.82 1.99 -4.93
C LYS A 36 13.10 2.96 -3.99
N LEU A 37 13.59 3.12 -2.77
CA LEU A 37 13.03 4.07 -1.80
C LEU A 37 13.12 5.51 -2.28
N LYS A 38 14.23 5.89 -2.93
CA LYS A 38 14.44 7.25 -3.45
C LYS A 38 13.34 7.68 -4.42
N ASP A 39 12.89 6.79 -5.28
CA ASP A 39 11.83 7.08 -6.26
C ASP A 39 10.43 6.84 -5.67
N PHE A 40 10.31 5.86 -4.77
CA PHE A 40 9.04 5.49 -4.14
C PHE A 40 8.56 6.53 -3.11
N ASP A 41 9.44 7.01 -2.23
CA ASP A 41 9.05 7.89 -1.12
C ASP A 41 8.40 9.21 -1.58
N PRO A 42 8.93 9.94 -2.59
CA PRO A 42 8.25 11.13 -3.10
C PRO A 42 6.85 10.84 -3.63
N HIS A 43 6.67 9.71 -4.33
CA HIS A 43 5.38 9.28 -4.83
C HIS A 43 4.42 8.95 -3.67
N PHE A 44 4.87 8.18 -2.69
CA PHE A 44 4.08 7.84 -1.51
C PHE A 44 3.63 9.09 -0.74
N GLN A 45 4.54 10.02 -0.47
CA GLN A 45 4.20 11.27 0.23
C GLN A 45 3.21 12.13 -0.58
N LYS A 46 3.35 12.18 -1.90
CA LYS A 46 2.39 12.88 -2.77
C LYS A 46 0.98 12.29 -2.66
N GLN A 47 0.84 10.96 -2.71
CA GLN A 47 -0.46 10.31 -2.59
C GLN A 47 -1.05 10.47 -1.18
N LYS A 48 -0.22 10.38 -0.14
CA LYS A 48 -0.64 10.63 1.25
C LYS A 48 -1.18 12.05 1.45
N ASN A 49 -0.47 13.05 0.94
CA ASN A 49 -0.90 14.45 1.01
C ASN A 49 -2.18 14.69 0.22
N THR A 50 -2.29 14.11 -0.98
CA THR A 50 -3.49 14.19 -1.83
C THR A 50 -4.70 13.62 -1.11
N PHE A 51 -4.56 12.44 -0.49
CA PHE A 51 -5.63 11.84 0.28
C PHE A 51 -6.02 12.70 1.49
N GLY A 52 -5.04 13.23 2.24
CA GLY A 52 -5.30 14.14 3.37
C GLY A 52 -6.06 15.41 2.97
N GLN A 53 -5.74 16.00 1.82
CA GLN A 53 -6.47 17.14 1.26
C GLN A 53 -7.90 16.78 0.86
N LEU A 54 -8.08 15.60 0.24
CA LEU A 54 -9.40 15.09 -0.16
C LEU A 54 -10.28 14.86 1.07
N THR A 55 -9.76 14.22 2.11
CA THR A 55 -10.48 14.00 3.37
C THR A 55 -10.79 15.32 4.07
N SER A 56 -9.86 16.27 4.12
CA SER A 56 -10.10 17.59 4.74
C SER A 56 -11.20 18.36 3.99
N SER A 57 -11.17 18.33 2.66
CA SER A 57 -12.20 18.95 1.81
C SER A 57 -13.56 18.29 2.01
N ALA A 58 -13.58 16.96 2.13
CA ALA A 58 -14.79 16.21 2.42
C ALA A 58 -15.34 16.54 3.82
N ILE A 59 -14.51 16.61 4.85
CA ILE A 59 -14.93 17.00 6.22
C ILE A 59 -15.58 18.39 6.18
N ASN A 60 -14.94 19.36 5.52
CA ASN A 60 -15.49 20.71 5.39
C ASN A 60 -16.85 20.71 4.65
N LYS A 61 -17.00 19.90 3.61
CA LYS A 61 -18.26 19.75 2.86
C LYS A 61 -19.36 19.09 3.69
N ALA A 62 -19.00 18.05 4.45
CA ALA A 62 -19.90 17.34 5.35
C ALA A 62 -20.46 18.31 6.41
N GLY A 63 -19.60 19.15 6.99
CA GLY A 63 -19.93 19.97 8.14
C GLY A 63 -20.26 19.13 9.38
N ASP A 64 -20.62 19.79 10.47
CA ASP A 64 -20.84 19.12 11.77
C ASP A 64 -21.92 18.03 11.74
N GLY A 65 -22.92 18.17 10.87
CA GLY A 65 -24.04 17.24 10.76
C GLY A 65 -23.69 15.88 10.14
N LEU A 66 -22.60 15.78 9.36
CA LEU A 66 -22.23 14.55 8.65
C LEU A 66 -20.76 14.14 8.86
N SER A 67 -19.96 14.92 9.59
CA SER A 67 -18.54 14.64 9.85
C SER A 67 -18.32 13.26 10.47
N ALA A 68 -19.08 12.92 11.51
CA ALA A 68 -19.01 11.61 12.14
C ALA A 68 -19.37 10.45 11.20
N ILE A 69 -20.31 10.68 10.27
CA ILE A 69 -20.68 9.67 9.25
C ILE A 69 -19.58 9.51 8.22
N LEU A 70 -18.92 10.61 7.83
CA LEU A 70 -17.77 10.57 6.93
C LEU A 70 -16.58 9.84 7.58
N ASP A 71 -16.33 10.07 8.87
CA ASP A 71 -15.29 9.34 9.61
C ASP A 71 -15.58 7.84 9.67
N LEU A 72 -16.84 7.47 9.97
CA LEU A 72 -17.29 6.08 9.93
C LEU A 72 -17.16 5.46 8.53
N PHE A 73 -17.47 6.21 7.49
CA PHE A 73 -17.31 5.79 6.09
C PHE A 73 -15.84 5.46 5.77
N VAL A 74 -14.91 6.36 6.13
CA VAL A 74 -13.47 6.18 5.91
C VAL A 74 -12.93 5.01 6.74
N GLN A 75 -13.40 4.85 7.99
CA GLN A 75 -13.00 3.73 8.85
C GLN A 75 -13.53 2.38 8.34
N ALA A 76 -14.81 2.29 7.96
CA ALA A 76 -15.39 1.07 7.41
C ALA A 76 -14.67 0.65 6.13
N ASN A 77 -14.37 1.59 5.25
CA ASN A 77 -13.62 1.31 4.02
C ASN A 77 -12.20 0.80 4.33
N LYS A 78 -11.49 1.40 5.30
CA LYS A 78 -10.19 0.92 5.77
C LYS A 78 -10.25 -0.54 6.25
N GLN A 79 -11.20 -0.85 7.12
CA GLN A 79 -11.36 -2.19 7.69
C GLN A 79 -11.71 -3.21 6.60
N ILE A 80 -12.53 -2.86 5.61
CA ILE A 80 -12.81 -3.71 4.46
C ILE A 80 -11.52 -4.03 3.70
N ILE A 81 -10.72 -3.01 3.39
CA ILE A 81 -9.45 -3.18 2.66
C ILE A 81 -8.49 -4.07 3.45
N GLU A 82 -8.33 -3.85 4.75
CA GLU A 82 -7.50 -4.69 5.64
C GLU A 82 -8.02 -6.13 5.67
N SER A 83 -9.34 -6.28 5.79
CA SER A 83 -9.97 -7.58 5.95
C SER A 83 -9.85 -8.48 4.71
N ASN A 84 -9.82 -7.88 3.52
CA ASN A 84 -9.65 -8.60 2.26
C ASN A 84 -8.25 -9.25 2.10
N ASN A 85 -7.27 -8.87 2.95
CA ASN A 85 -5.91 -9.44 2.91
C ASN A 85 -5.69 -10.55 3.95
N GLY A 86 -6.72 -10.95 4.68
CA GLY A 86 -6.65 -11.98 5.73
C GLY A 86 -7.76 -13.03 5.60
N ASN A 87 -7.75 -14.02 6.50
CA ASN A 87 -8.76 -15.07 6.55
C ASN A 87 -9.96 -14.58 7.39
N ASN A 88 -10.82 -13.74 6.81
CA ASN A 88 -11.95 -13.16 7.55
C ASN A 88 -13.24 -13.93 7.36
N ASN A 89 -14.03 -13.98 8.43
CA ASN A 89 -15.35 -14.59 8.39
C ASN A 89 -16.28 -13.75 7.48
N SER A 90 -17.07 -14.43 6.65
CA SER A 90 -17.96 -13.79 5.66
C SER A 90 -19.02 -12.90 6.31
N PHE A 91 -19.36 -13.18 7.57
CA PHE A 91 -20.33 -12.41 8.34
C PHE A 91 -19.83 -10.99 8.69
N ALA A 92 -18.62 -10.85 9.23
CA ALA A 92 -18.03 -9.56 9.57
C ALA A 92 -17.78 -8.71 8.32
N GLN A 93 -17.37 -9.34 7.21
CA GLN A 93 -17.23 -8.65 5.93
C GLN A 93 -18.59 -8.12 5.45
N GLY A 94 -19.66 -8.90 5.56
CA GLY A 94 -21.02 -8.46 5.27
C GLY A 94 -21.47 -7.29 6.15
N GLN A 95 -21.12 -7.32 7.45
CA GLN A 95 -21.44 -6.23 8.38
C GLN A 95 -20.73 -4.93 8.00
N LEU A 96 -19.42 -4.99 7.70
CA LEU A 96 -18.65 -3.83 7.27
C LEU A 96 -19.17 -3.25 5.95
N GLN A 97 -19.52 -4.12 5.00
CA GLN A 97 -20.11 -3.71 3.72
C GLN A 97 -21.48 -3.03 3.92
N GLY A 98 -22.29 -3.53 4.86
CA GLY A 98 -23.56 -2.91 5.25
C GLY A 98 -23.39 -1.54 5.90
N GLN A 99 -22.41 -1.39 6.80
CA GLN A 99 -22.05 -0.11 7.42
C GLN A 99 -21.59 0.90 6.37
N LEU A 100 -20.69 0.48 5.47
CA LEU A 100 -20.20 1.31 4.38
C LEU A 100 -21.34 1.79 3.47
N THR A 101 -22.25 0.89 3.12
CA THR A 101 -23.43 1.19 2.29
C THR A 101 -24.35 2.19 2.98
N THR A 102 -24.62 2.00 4.28
CA THR A 102 -25.43 2.93 5.08
C THR A 102 -24.80 4.32 5.11
N CYS A 103 -23.49 4.40 5.36
CA CYS A 103 -22.78 5.68 5.36
C CYS A 103 -22.84 6.35 3.99
N LYS A 104 -22.66 5.61 2.89
CA LYS A 104 -22.82 6.15 1.52
C LYS A 104 -24.20 6.77 1.32
N THR A 105 -25.26 6.06 1.68
CA THR A 105 -26.64 6.56 1.53
C THR A 105 -26.87 7.84 2.32
N LEU A 106 -26.35 7.93 3.54
CA LEU A 106 -26.48 9.12 4.37
C LEU A 106 -25.66 10.30 3.81
N LEU A 107 -24.46 10.03 3.31
CA LEU A 107 -23.57 11.03 2.71
C LEU A 107 -24.07 11.52 1.34
N GLN A 108 -24.87 10.74 0.61
CA GLN A 108 -25.45 11.15 -0.68
C GLN A 108 -26.32 12.42 -0.61
N THR A 109 -26.72 12.83 0.60
CA THR A 109 -27.38 14.13 0.83
C THR A 109 -26.48 15.33 0.53
N LYS A 110 -25.16 15.17 0.56
CA LYS A 110 -24.15 16.22 0.30
C LYS A 110 -23.08 15.84 -0.70
N PHE A 111 -22.84 14.55 -0.90
CA PHE A 111 -21.78 14.04 -1.77
C PHE A 111 -22.38 13.33 -2.97
N THR A 112 -21.71 13.45 -4.11
CA THR A 112 -22.06 12.61 -5.26
C THR A 112 -21.50 11.20 -5.07
N SER A 113 -22.05 10.23 -5.78
CA SER A 113 -21.54 8.87 -5.77
C SER A 113 -20.08 8.80 -6.25
N GLU A 114 -19.70 9.66 -7.21
CA GLU A 114 -18.35 9.75 -7.74
C GLU A 114 -17.36 10.31 -6.71
N GLU A 115 -17.76 11.32 -5.93
CA GLU A 115 -16.92 11.87 -4.85
C GLU A 115 -16.63 10.83 -3.77
N LEU A 116 -17.67 10.08 -3.36
CA LEU A 116 -17.52 8.99 -2.39
C LEU A 116 -16.67 7.84 -2.95
N GLN A 117 -16.86 7.47 -4.21
CA GLN A 117 -16.06 6.44 -4.86
C GLN A 117 -14.59 6.87 -4.98
N SER A 118 -14.32 8.13 -5.35
CA SER A 118 -12.97 8.69 -5.43
C SER A 118 -12.24 8.63 -4.08
N LEU A 119 -12.92 8.93 -2.97
CA LEU A 119 -12.38 8.79 -1.62
C LEU A 119 -11.96 7.34 -1.32
N GLN A 120 -12.81 6.36 -1.67
CA GLN A 120 -12.51 4.96 -1.42
C GLN A 120 -11.34 4.44 -2.27
N ASP A 121 -11.34 4.79 -3.55
CA ASP A 121 -10.31 4.37 -4.49
C ASP A 121 -8.95 4.95 -4.08
N LYS A 122 -8.92 6.22 -3.66
CA LYS A 122 -7.70 6.85 -3.16
C LYS A 122 -7.23 6.27 -1.84
N GLN A 123 -8.14 5.92 -0.95
CA GLN A 123 -7.77 5.22 0.28
C GLN A 123 -7.17 3.85 0.00
N LYS A 124 -7.76 3.09 -0.93
CA LYS A 124 -7.24 1.79 -1.36
C LYS A 124 -5.85 1.93 -1.98
N GLU A 125 -5.66 2.88 -2.89
CA GLU A 125 -4.36 3.16 -3.50
C GLU A 125 -3.30 3.50 -2.45
N LEU A 126 -3.63 4.37 -1.49
CA LEU A 126 -2.70 4.76 -0.42
C LEU A 126 -2.32 3.56 0.44
N MET A 127 -3.28 2.71 0.82
CA MET A 127 -3.02 1.52 1.65
C MET A 127 -2.15 0.48 0.92
N GLU A 128 -2.31 0.31 -0.39
CA GLU A 128 -1.40 -0.53 -1.18
C GLU A 128 0.02 0.02 -1.20
N LEU A 129 0.18 1.35 -1.31
CA LEU A 129 1.49 1.98 -1.19
C LEU A 129 2.06 1.84 0.22
N GLU A 130 1.26 1.93 1.28
CA GLU A 130 1.73 1.71 2.66
C GLU A 130 2.32 0.31 2.83
N LYS A 131 1.67 -0.72 2.26
CA LYS A 131 2.21 -2.09 2.24
C LYS A 131 3.53 -2.18 1.49
N GLN A 132 3.61 -1.57 0.30
CA GLN A 132 4.86 -1.56 -0.48
C GLN A 132 5.99 -0.84 0.26
N SER A 133 5.68 0.25 0.96
CA SER A 133 6.64 0.98 1.80
C SER A 133 7.20 0.09 2.90
N ALA A 134 6.35 -0.71 3.57
CA ALA A 134 6.79 -1.64 4.62
C ALA A 134 7.74 -2.74 4.11
N VAL A 135 7.60 -3.16 2.84
CA VAL A 135 8.49 -4.14 2.19
C VAL A 135 9.84 -3.53 1.79
N LEU A 136 9.83 -2.26 1.41
CA LEU A 136 11.03 -1.55 0.93
C LEU A 136 11.92 -1.04 2.07
N ARG A 137 11.33 -0.77 3.25
CA ARG A 137 12.05 -0.47 4.49
C ARG A 137 12.78 -1.71 5.04
#